data_AF-A0A1C6LC61-F1
#
_entry.id   AF-A0A1C6LC61-F1
#
_cell.length_a   1.000
_cell.length_b   1.000
_cell.length_c   1.000
_cell.angle_alpha   90.00
_cell.angle_beta   90.00
_cell.angle_gamma   90.00
#
_symmetry.space_group_name_H-M   'P 1'
#
loop_
_entity.id
_entity.type
_entity.pdbx_description
1 polymer ?
#
loop_
_entity_poly.entity_id
_entity_poly.type
_entity_poly.pdbx_seq_one_letter_code
_entity_poly.pdbx_strand_id
1 'polypeptide(L)'
;MSKKKVTNEKVTNAGFKMPVGDMRKTKTDYDIPTFGFKSAILIVIAAVISTIIIPFILQYVGIDFEVAAIGANTLLTSYAVAYSRYFIESNKRYCKKFWYTYLIFAISFFIIGFLWLIMSVYV
;
A
#
# COMPACT_ATOMS: atom_id res chain seq x y z
N MET A 1 65.53 19.61 -35.48
CA MET A 1 65.17 18.45 -36.33
C MET A 1 65.84 17.21 -35.74
N SER A 2 65.12 16.36 -35.00
CA SER A 2 65.56 14.98 -34.71
C SER A 2 64.32 14.13 -34.43
N LYS A 3 64.25 12.98 -35.10
CA LYS A 3 63.02 12.30 -35.51
C LYS A 3 62.42 11.43 -34.40
N LYS A 4 61.09 11.47 -34.28
CA LYS A 4 60.27 10.43 -33.64
C LYS A 4 60.58 9.07 -34.29
N LYS A 5 60.89 8.05 -33.48
CA LYS A 5 60.73 6.65 -33.85
C LYS A 5 59.48 6.11 -33.17
N VAL A 6 58.48 5.82 -33.99
CA VAL A 6 57.32 4.99 -33.67
C VAL A 6 57.78 3.54 -33.79
N THR A 7 57.48 2.69 -32.82
CA THR A 7 57.57 1.23 -32.98
C THR A 7 56.42 0.55 -32.24
N ASN A 8 55.50 0.06 -33.07
CA ASN A 8 54.53 -1.04 -32.98
C ASN A 8 54.23 -1.73 -31.65
N GLU A 9 52.96 -1.57 -31.25
CA GLU A 9 51.94 -2.63 -31.20
C GLU A 9 52.11 -3.81 -30.21
N LYS A 10 51.27 -3.78 -29.17
CA LYS A 10 50.46 -4.96 -28.81
C LYS A 10 49.00 -4.51 -28.67
N VAL A 11 48.24 -4.62 -29.76
CA VAL A 11 46.79 -4.63 -29.71
C VAL A 11 46.37 -5.88 -28.93
N THR A 12 45.95 -5.69 -27.69
CA THR A 12 45.24 -6.71 -26.92
C THR A 12 43.76 -6.32 -26.89
N ASN A 13 43.03 -6.72 -27.93
CA ASN A 13 41.57 -6.73 -27.89
C ASN A 13 41.14 -7.97 -27.10
N ALA A 14 40.69 -7.79 -25.86
CA ALA A 14 39.68 -8.65 -25.24
C ALA A 14 39.28 -8.05 -23.89
N GLY A 15 38.24 -7.21 -23.93
CA GLY A 15 37.56 -6.78 -22.73
C GLY A 15 36.93 -5.40 -22.82
N PHE A 16 36.10 -5.13 -23.83
CA PHE A 16 35.07 -4.11 -23.66
C PHE A 16 34.12 -4.61 -22.56
N LYS A 17 34.45 -4.28 -21.31
CA LYS A 17 33.52 -4.43 -20.21
C LYS A 17 32.44 -3.40 -20.43
N MET A 18 31.32 -3.84 -21.00
CA MET A 18 30.08 -3.07 -20.96
C MET A 18 29.89 -2.60 -19.51
N PRO A 19 29.66 -1.30 -19.24
CA PRO A 19 29.34 -0.81 -17.91
C PRO A 19 27.92 -1.24 -17.52
N VAL A 20 27.68 -2.55 -17.38
CA VAL A 20 26.46 -3.12 -16.78
C VAL A 20 26.58 -3.23 -15.25
N GLY A 21 27.62 -2.61 -14.68
CA GLY A 21 27.84 -2.55 -13.23
C GLY A 21 27.01 -1.48 -12.51
N ASP A 22 26.67 -0.38 -13.18
CA ASP A 22 26.05 0.79 -12.53
C ASP A 22 24.52 0.84 -12.67
N MET A 23 23.92 -0.16 -13.32
CA MET A 23 22.45 -0.31 -13.40
C MET A 23 21.84 -0.98 -12.15
N ARG A 24 22.66 -1.38 -11.16
CA ARG A 24 22.19 -2.15 -9.99
C ARG A 24 21.88 -1.35 -8.73
N LYS A 25 22.04 -0.03 -8.72
CA LYS A 25 21.71 0.77 -7.53
C LYS A 25 21.57 2.26 -7.83
N THR A 26 20.75 2.62 -8.81
CA THR A 26 19.96 3.84 -8.61
C THR A 26 19.01 3.54 -7.45
N LYS A 27 19.50 3.71 -6.22
CA LYS A 27 18.60 4.03 -5.12
C LYS A 27 18.04 5.39 -5.52
N THR A 28 16.79 5.41 -5.95
CA THR A 28 16.03 6.66 -5.98
C THR A 28 16.25 7.34 -4.64
N ASP A 29 16.67 8.61 -4.66
CA ASP A 29 16.96 9.42 -3.46
C ASP A 29 15.70 9.80 -2.66
N TYR A 30 14.62 9.06 -2.89
CA TYR A 30 13.38 9.16 -2.15
C TYR A 30 13.13 7.81 -1.51
N ASP A 31 12.98 7.85 -0.19
CA ASP A 31 12.52 6.71 0.59
C ASP A 31 11.10 6.38 0.11
N ILE A 32 10.93 5.27 -0.61
CA ILE A 32 9.63 4.87 -1.14
C ILE A 32 8.78 4.52 0.08
N PRO A 33 7.72 5.30 0.40
CA PRO A 33 6.90 5.02 1.56
C PRO A 33 6.13 3.72 1.29
N THR A 34 6.62 2.62 1.85
CA THR A 34 6.01 1.30 1.77
C THR A 34 5.19 1.07 3.02
N PHE A 35 4.06 0.37 2.91
CA PHE A 35 3.32 -0.05 4.10
C PHE A 35 4.18 -1.06 4.86
N GLY A 36 4.64 -0.69 6.06
CA GLY A 36 5.35 -1.61 6.93
C GLY A 36 4.54 -2.87 7.30
N PHE A 37 5.22 -3.92 7.74
CA PHE A 37 4.56 -5.17 8.15
C PHE A 37 3.55 -4.96 9.29
N LYS A 38 3.83 -4.02 10.20
CA LYS A 38 2.95 -3.65 11.32
C LYS A 38 1.61 -3.09 10.85
N SER A 39 1.63 -2.23 9.83
CA SER A 39 0.41 -1.67 9.26
C SER A 39 -0.40 -2.70 8.49
N ALA A 40 0.27 -3.59 7.75
CA ALA A 40 -0.40 -4.70 7.07
C ALA A 40 -1.17 -5.60 8.06
N ILE A 41 -0.54 -6.02 9.16
CA ILE A 41 -1.21 -6.83 10.20
C ILE A 41 -2.42 -6.10 10.78
N LEU A 42 -2.29 -4.82 11.11
CA LEU A 42 -3.38 -4.03 11.68
C LEU A 42 -4.59 -3.98 10.74
N ILE A 43 -4.35 -3.78 9.44
CA ILE A 43 -5.43 -3.74 8.43
C ILE A 43 -6.11 -5.10 8.31
N VAL A 44 -5.34 -6.20 8.29
CA VAL A 44 -5.91 -7.56 8.20
C VAL A 44 -6.76 -7.89 9.42
N ILE A 45 -6.28 -7.60 10.63
CA ILE A 45 -7.04 -7.83 11.86
C ILE A 45 -8.33 -7.00 11.85
N ALA A 46 -8.24 -5.72 11.49
CA ALA A 46 -9.42 -4.87 11.38
C ALA A 46 -10.42 -5.43 10.36
N ALA A 47 -9.96 -5.88 9.19
CA ALA A 47 -10.83 -6.48 8.18
C ALA A 47 -11.59 -7.70 8.74
N VAL A 48 -10.89 -8.65 9.38
CA VAL A 48 -11.51 -9.86 9.96
C VAL A 48 -12.53 -9.51 11.06
N ILE A 49 -12.17 -8.61 11.98
CA ILE A 49 -13.07 -8.18 13.06
C ILE A 49 -14.32 -7.53 12.48
N SER A 50 -14.15 -6.71 11.44
CA SER A 50 -15.23 -5.95 10.84
C SER A 50 -16.21 -6.79 10.01
N THR A 51 -15.75 -7.89 9.40
CA THR A 51 -16.59 -8.72 8.53
C THR A 51 -17.28 -9.85 9.28
N ILE A 52 -16.71 -10.31 10.40
CA ILE A 52 -17.24 -11.48 11.14
C ILE A 52 -17.79 -11.07 12.50
N ILE A 53 -16.96 -10.45 13.34
CA ILE A 53 -17.29 -10.26 14.77
C ILE A 53 -18.36 -9.20 14.94
N ILE A 54 -18.16 -8.02 14.34
CA ILE A 54 -19.11 -6.91 14.49
C ILE A 54 -20.48 -7.25 13.89
N PRO A 55 -20.59 -7.81 12.68
CA PRO A 55 -21.89 -8.12 12.08
C PRO A 55 -22.64 -9.20 12.84
N PHE A 56 -21.92 -10.20 13.37
CA PHE A 56 -22.50 -11.23 14.23
C PHE A 56 -23.09 -10.63 15.53
N ILE A 57 -22.39 -9.68 16.16
CA ILE A 57 -22.91 -8.99 17.35
C ILE A 57 -24.14 -8.13 16.99
N LEU A 58 -24.10 -7.40 15.88
CA LEU A 58 -25.20 -6.55 15.43
C LEU A 58 -26.45 -7.36 15.03
N GLN A 59 -26.28 -8.61 14.60
CA GLN A 59 -27.38 -9.51 14.28
C GLN A 59 -28.24 -9.83 15.51
N TYR A 60 -27.67 -9.88 16.72
CA TYR A 60 -28.45 -10.02 17.96
C TYR A 60 -29.37 -8.84 18.24
N VAL A 61 -29.10 -7.67 17.64
CA VAL A 61 -29.94 -6.46 17.75
C VAL A 61 -31.02 -6.43 16.65
N GLY A 62 -31.05 -7.44 15.76
CA GLY A 62 -32.01 -7.56 14.67
C GLY A 62 -31.61 -6.82 13.39
N ILE A 63 -30.35 -6.44 13.23
CA ILE A 63 -29.82 -5.87 11.98
C ILE A 63 -29.41 -7.03 11.05
N ASP A 64 -29.76 -6.92 9.77
CA ASP A 64 -29.33 -7.89 8.77
C ASP A 64 -27.80 -8.00 8.69
N PHE A 65 -27.30 -9.23 8.65
CA PHE A 65 -25.86 -9.51 8.68
C PHE A 65 -25.11 -8.81 7.56
N GLU A 66 -25.68 -8.79 6.34
CA GLU A 66 -25.08 -8.20 5.15
C GLU A 66 -24.90 -6.68 5.30
N VAL A 67 -25.96 -5.99 5.76
CA VAL A 67 -25.95 -4.54 5.99
C VAL A 67 -24.96 -4.20 7.12
N ALA A 68 -24.96 -5.00 8.18
CA ALA A 68 -24.02 -4.85 9.29
C ALA A 68 -22.57 -5.09 8.84
N ALA A 69 -22.32 -6.09 7.99
CA ALA A 69 -21.01 -6.40 7.44
C ALA A 69 -20.47 -5.28 6.55
N ILE A 70 -21.30 -4.71 5.68
CA ILE A 70 -20.91 -3.58 4.84
C ILE A 70 -20.57 -2.36 5.69
N GLY A 71 -21.45 -2.02 6.64
CA GLY A 71 -21.27 -0.87 7.52
C GLY A 71 -20.01 -1.01 8.38
N ALA A 72 -19.86 -2.15 9.05
CA ALA A 72 -18.71 -2.42 9.91
C ALA A 72 -17.40 -2.45 9.12
N ASN A 73 -17.35 -3.15 7.98
CA ASN A 73 -16.16 -3.24 7.15
C ASN A 73 -15.76 -1.87 6.58
N THR A 74 -16.74 -1.11 6.11
CA THR A 74 -16.50 0.24 5.60
C THR A 74 -15.87 1.13 6.65
N LEU A 75 -16.44 1.19 7.86
CA LEU A 75 -15.95 2.05 8.93
C LEU A 75 -14.60 1.58 9.48
N LEU A 76 -14.47 0.30 9.81
CA LEU A 76 -13.28 -0.20 10.49
C LEU A 76 -12.08 -0.32 9.55
N THR A 77 -12.28 -0.77 8.31
CA THR A 77 -11.19 -0.93 7.34
C THR A 77 -10.69 0.43 6.84
N SER A 78 -11.59 1.39 6.55
CA SER A 78 -11.15 2.75 6.20
C SER A 78 -10.42 3.43 7.36
N TYR A 79 -10.88 3.20 8.60
CA TYR A 79 -10.20 3.69 9.79
C TYR A 79 -8.81 3.04 9.95
N ALA A 80 -8.69 1.74 9.75
CA ALA A 80 -7.43 1.01 9.83
C ALA A 80 -6.42 1.49 8.77
N VAL A 81 -6.86 1.78 7.56
CA VAL A 81 -6.03 2.34 6.48
C VAL A 81 -5.58 3.76 6.82
N ALA A 82 -6.46 4.62 7.34
CA ALA A 82 -6.08 5.96 7.78
C ALA A 82 -5.14 5.90 8.99
N TYR A 83 -5.42 5.04 9.96
CA TYR A 83 -4.63 4.88 11.17
C TYR A 83 -3.21 4.40 10.85
N SER A 84 -3.10 3.33 10.06
CA SER A 84 -1.80 2.82 9.64
C SER A 84 -0.94 3.88 8.94
N ARG A 85 -1.52 4.68 8.05
CA ARG A 85 -0.76 5.70 7.32
C ARG A 85 -0.31 6.87 8.20
N TYR A 86 -1.17 7.38 9.09
CA TYR A 86 -0.86 8.60 9.85
C TYR A 86 -0.20 8.35 11.21
N PHE A 87 -0.47 7.20 11.84
CA PHE A 87 0.11 6.86 13.15
C PHE A 87 1.32 5.95 13.03
N ILE A 88 1.27 4.88 12.23
CA ILE A 88 2.38 3.93 12.14
C ILE A 88 3.48 4.47 11.23
N GLU A 89 3.11 4.93 10.03
CA GLU A 89 4.10 5.31 9.02
C GLU A 89 4.57 6.77 9.19
N SER A 90 3.62 7.70 9.24
CA SER A 90 3.95 9.13 9.15
C SER A 90 4.11 9.83 10.50
N ASN A 91 3.75 9.18 11.62
CA ASN A 91 3.72 9.76 12.98
C ASN A 91 3.05 11.14 13.10
N LYS A 92 2.21 11.54 12.13
CA LYS A 92 1.53 12.84 12.09
C LYS A 92 0.30 12.90 13.00
N ARG A 93 -0.14 11.75 13.54
CA ARG A 93 -1.30 11.61 14.44
C ARG A 93 -2.59 12.16 13.80
N TYR A 94 -3.58 12.52 14.61
CA TYR A 94 -4.84 13.10 14.12
C TYR A 94 -4.61 14.49 13.53
N CYS A 95 -4.72 14.59 12.21
CA CYS A 95 -4.64 15.83 11.44
C CYS A 95 -5.91 16.03 10.62
N LYS A 96 -6.14 17.25 10.09
CA LYS A 96 -7.25 17.48 9.13
C LYS A 96 -7.17 16.50 7.94
N LYS A 97 -5.96 16.24 7.45
CA LYS A 97 -5.70 15.28 6.36
C LYS A 97 -6.06 13.84 6.70
N PHE A 98 -5.96 13.44 7.97
CA PHE A 98 -6.37 12.12 8.44
C PHE A 98 -7.87 11.91 8.23
N TRP A 99 -8.69 12.89 8.64
CA TRP A 99 -10.14 12.83 8.49
C TRP A 99 -10.56 12.82 7.02
N TYR A 100 -9.90 13.59 6.16
CA TYR A 100 -10.15 13.52 4.72
C TYR A 100 -9.83 12.14 4.14
N THR A 101 -8.69 11.54 4.49
CA THR A 101 -8.36 10.19 4.01
C THR A 101 -9.33 9.14 4.52
N TYR A 102 -9.72 9.20 5.79
CA TYR A 102 -10.73 8.32 6.35
C TYR A 102 -12.05 8.44 5.61
N LEU A 103 -12.53 9.66 5.40
CA LEU A 103 -13.80 9.93 4.72
C LEU A 103 -13.79 9.45 3.26
N ILE A 104 -12.70 9.70 2.51
CA ILE A 104 -12.58 9.27 1.12
C ILE A 104 -12.66 7.74 1.04
N PHE A 105 -11.88 7.02 1.84
CA PHE A 105 -11.92 5.55 1.86
C PHE A 105 -13.25 5.00 2.35
N ALA A 106 -13.86 5.61 3.38
CA ALA A 106 -15.17 5.21 3.88
C ALA A 106 -16.25 5.36 2.81
N ILE A 107 -16.30 6.49 2.10
CA ILE A 107 -17.26 6.70 1.01
C ILE A 107 -17.02 5.69 -0.12
N SER A 108 -15.76 5.46 -0.51
CA SER A 108 -15.44 4.47 -1.54
C SER A 108 -15.90 3.06 -1.16
N PHE A 109 -15.58 2.59 0.06
CA PHE A 109 -16.00 1.25 0.50
C PHE A 109 -17.51 1.15 0.72
N PHE A 110 -18.17 2.22 1.15
CA PHE A 110 -19.63 2.25 1.27
C PHE A 110 -20.31 2.06 -0.09
N ILE A 111 -19.88 2.81 -1.11
CA ILE A 111 -20.44 2.72 -2.46
C ILE A 111 -20.21 1.31 -3.04
N ILE A 112 -18.99 0.78 -2.89
CA ILE A 112 -18.65 -0.56 -3.39
C ILE A 112 -19.47 -1.64 -2.67
N GLY A 113 -19.56 -1.58 -1.33
CA GLY A 113 -20.31 -2.54 -0.53
C GLY A 113 -21.82 -2.49 -0.84
N PHE A 114 -22.38 -1.30 -0.99
CA PHE A 114 -23.80 -1.15 -1.33
C PHE A 114 -24.10 -1.63 -2.76
N LEU A 115 -23.19 -1.39 -3.71
CA LEU A 115 -23.32 -1.94 -5.07
C LEU A 115 -23.27 -3.47 -5.06
N TRP A 116 -22.42 -4.07 -4.22
CA TRP A 116 -22.35 -5.52 -4.06
C TRP A 116 -23.65 -6.10 -3.50
N LEU A 117 -24.27 -5.42 -2.52
CA LEU A 117 -25.58 -5.79 -1.98
C LEU A 117 -26.67 -5.77 -3.06
N ILE A 118 -26.76 -4.70 -3.85
CA ILE A 118 -27.76 -4.58 -4.94
C ILE A 118 -27.58 -5.69 -5.99
N MET A 119 -26.34 -6.01 -6.33
CA MET A 119 -26.04 -7.05 -7.32
C MET A 119 -26.33 -8.47 -6.80
N SER A 120 -26.72 -8.62 -5.52
CA SER A 120 -26.96 -9.90 -4.84
C SER A 120 -25.79 -10.88 -4.97
N VAL A 121 -24.56 -10.36 -5.14
CA VAL A 121 -23.32 -11.16 -5.20
C VAL A 121 -22.81 -11.51 -3.79
N TYR A 122 -23.64 -11.30 -2.76
CA TYR A 122 -23.45 -11.95 -1.47
C TYR A 122 -23.99 -13.37 -1.59
N VAL A 123 -23.08 -14.32 -1.86
CA VAL A 123 -23.32 -15.77 -1.78
C VAL A 123 -23.26 -16.20 -0.32
#